data_AF-A0A8S0FYK2-F1
#
_entry.id   AF-A0A8S0FYK2-F1
#
_cell.length_a   1.000
_cell.length_b   1.000
_cell.length_c   1.000
_cell.angle_alpha   90.00
_cell.angle_beta   90.00
_cell.angle_gamma   90.00
#
_symmetry.space_group_name_H-M   'P 1'
#
loop_
_entity.id
_entity.type
_entity.pdbx_description
1 polymer ?
#
loop_
_entity_poly.entity_id
_entity_poly.type
_entity_poly.pdbx_seq_one_letter_code
_entity_poly.pdbx_strand_id
1 'polypeptide(L)'
;MSRPTIIINDLDAERIDILLEQPAYAGLPIADALNAELDRAQMCSPEEMPHDVVTMNSRVKFRNLSDGEVRVRTLVYPAKMTDSNTQLSVMAPVGAALLGRNFARWRFHSLGTSGRRCNPP
;
A
#
# COMPACT_ATOMS: atom_id res chain seq x y z
N MET A 1 14.77 -17.85 -0.07
CA MET A 1 13.72 -17.61 0.93
C MET A 1 12.50 -17.09 0.19
N SER A 2 11.36 -17.79 0.24
CA SER A 2 10.11 -17.31 -0.37
C SER A 2 9.62 -16.10 0.42
N ARG A 3 9.20 -15.04 -0.29
CA ARG A 3 8.51 -13.91 0.37
C ARG A 3 7.20 -14.41 0.97
N PRO A 4 6.73 -13.86 2.10
CA PRO A 4 5.41 -14.17 2.63
C PRO A 4 4.34 -13.90 1.56
N THR A 5 3.30 -14.71 1.54
CA THR A 5 2.15 -14.55 0.64
C THR A 5 1.42 -13.25 0.98
N ILE A 6 0.94 -12.57 -0.06
CA ILE A 6 0.18 -11.33 0.09
C ILE A 6 -1.28 -11.69 0.32
N ILE A 7 -2.00 -10.88 1.09
CA ILE A 7 -3.46 -10.96 1.18
C ILE A 7 -4.05 -9.85 0.32
N ILE A 8 -4.97 -10.17 -0.57
CA ILE A 8 -5.61 -9.20 -1.48
C ILE A 8 -7.07 -9.57 -1.69
N ASN A 9 -7.94 -8.59 -1.91
CA ASN A 9 -9.33 -8.88 -2.21
C ASN A 9 -9.50 -9.17 -3.71
N ASP A 10 -10.52 -9.95 -4.04
CA ASP A 10 -10.77 -10.41 -5.41
C ASP A 10 -10.85 -9.26 -6.43
N LEU A 11 -11.49 -8.14 -6.06
CA LEU A 11 -11.66 -6.98 -6.95
C LEU A 11 -10.34 -6.26 -7.26
N ASP A 12 -9.47 -6.12 -6.26
CA ASP A 12 -8.16 -5.51 -6.47
C ASP A 12 -7.19 -6.47 -7.16
N ALA A 13 -7.31 -7.79 -6.93
CA ALA A 13 -6.54 -8.79 -7.66
C ALA A 13 -6.82 -8.72 -9.17
N GLU A 14 -8.10 -8.76 -9.57
CA GLU A 14 -8.51 -8.66 -10.97
C GLU A 14 -8.05 -7.34 -11.62
N ARG A 15 -8.19 -6.21 -10.91
CA ARG A 15 -7.75 -4.91 -11.44
C ARG A 15 -6.25 -4.81 -11.62
N ILE A 16 -5.46 -5.39 -10.73
CA ILE A 16 -4.01 -5.39 -10.85
C ILE A 16 -3.60 -6.36 -11.96
N ASP A 17 -4.25 -7.50 -12.11
CA ASP A 17 -4.00 -8.44 -13.20
C ASP A 17 -4.18 -7.75 -14.57
N ILE A 18 -5.33 -7.12 -14.79
CA ILE A 18 -5.62 -6.31 -15.99
C ILE A 18 -4.62 -5.16 -16.17
N LEU A 19 -4.16 -4.55 -15.07
CA LEU A 19 -3.14 -3.49 -15.12
C LEU A 19 -1.82 -4.06 -15.65
N LEU A 20 -1.41 -5.25 -15.20
CA LEU A 20 -0.13 -5.87 -15.55
C LEU A 20 -0.10 -6.42 -16.98
N GLU A 21 -1.26 -6.68 -17.59
CA GLU A 21 -1.39 -7.02 -19.01
C GLU A 21 -1.12 -5.84 -19.97
N GLN A 22 -1.07 -4.60 -19.46
CA GLN A 22 -0.88 -3.44 -20.32
C GLN A 22 0.52 -3.41 -20.94
N PRO A 23 0.66 -3.13 -22.26
CA PRO A 23 1.97 -3.10 -22.94
C PRO A 23 2.98 -2.14 -22.29
N ALA A 24 2.51 -1.09 -21.62
CA ALA A 24 3.35 -0.12 -20.92
C ALA A 24 4.16 -0.73 -19.76
N TYR A 25 3.74 -1.88 -19.22
CA TYR A 25 4.41 -2.55 -18.11
C TYR A 25 5.08 -3.87 -18.51
N ALA A 26 4.99 -4.26 -19.78
CA ALA A 26 5.61 -5.47 -20.29
C ALA A 26 7.14 -5.45 -20.08
N GLY A 27 7.68 -6.51 -19.47
CA GLY A 27 9.12 -6.66 -19.20
C GLY A 27 9.67 -5.77 -18.09
N LEU A 28 8.82 -5.06 -17.34
CA LEU A 28 9.27 -4.33 -16.16
C LEU A 28 9.45 -5.30 -14.98
N PRO A 29 10.61 -5.29 -14.30
CA PRO A 29 10.85 -6.19 -13.16
C PRO A 29 9.82 -6.06 -12.03
N ILE A 30 9.21 -4.87 -11.88
CA ILE A 30 8.18 -4.62 -10.88
C ILE A 30 6.84 -5.29 -11.24
N ALA A 31 6.53 -5.35 -12.55
CA ALA A 31 5.35 -6.01 -13.05
C ALA A 31 5.47 -7.52 -12.89
N ASP A 32 6.61 -8.09 -13.29
CA ASP A 32 6.91 -9.51 -13.12
C ASP A 32 6.87 -9.92 -11.63
N ALA A 33 7.41 -9.08 -10.75
CA ALA A 33 7.37 -9.31 -9.32
C ALA A 33 5.94 -9.27 -8.77
N LEU A 34 5.09 -8.34 -9.21
CA LEU A 34 3.70 -8.27 -8.79
C LEU A 34 2.89 -9.47 -9.30
N ASN A 35 3.06 -9.87 -10.57
CA ASN A 35 2.45 -11.07 -11.14
C ASN A 35 2.80 -12.31 -10.29
N ALA A 36 4.08 -12.52 -10.00
CA ALA A 36 4.52 -13.65 -9.17
C ALA A 36 3.99 -13.60 -7.72
N GLU A 37 3.64 -12.42 -7.20
CA GLU A 37 3.00 -12.28 -5.89
C GLU A 37 1.48 -12.56 -5.98
N LEU A 38 0.82 -12.16 -7.07
CA LEU A 38 -0.59 -12.46 -7.34
C LEU A 38 -0.84 -13.96 -7.54
N ASP A 39 0.04 -14.66 -8.28
CA ASP A 39 -0.06 -16.11 -8.55
C ASP A 39 -0.15 -16.98 -7.30
N ARG A 40 0.39 -16.48 -6.18
CA ARG A 40 0.46 -17.16 -4.89
C ARG A 40 -0.27 -16.41 -3.78
N ALA A 41 -1.06 -15.39 -4.15
CA ALA A 41 -1.77 -14.55 -3.19
C ALA A 41 -2.86 -15.34 -2.49
N GLN A 42 -3.10 -15.00 -1.23
CA GLN A 42 -4.31 -15.41 -0.54
C GLN A 42 -5.40 -14.40 -0.87
N MET A 43 -6.40 -14.86 -1.63
CA MET A 43 -7.55 -14.05 -2.00
C MET A 43 -8.66 -14.18 -0.95
N CYS A 44 -9.37 -13.10 -0.71
CA CYS A 44 -10.59 -13.09 0.11
C CYS A 44 -11.60 -12.08 -0.42
N SER A 45 -12.85 -12.20 0.04
CA SER A 45 -13.83 -11.17 -0.26
C SER A 45 -13.43 -9.84 0.41
N PRO A 46 -13.83 -8.68 -0.14
CA PRO A 46 -13.57 -7.38 0.48
C PRO A 46 -14.06 -7.27 1.94
N GLU A 47 -15.12 -8.01 2.30
CA GLU A 47 -15.72 -8.03 3.64
C GLU A 47 -14.88 -8.84 4.65
N GLU A 48 -14.13 -9.82 4.18
CA GLU A 48 -13.24 -10.68 4.99
C GLU A 48 -11.81 -10.14 5.07
N MET A 49 -11.54 -9.00 4.44
CA MET A 49 -10.22 -8.39 4.41
C MET A 49 -9.76 -8.01 5.84
N PRO A 50 -8.61 -8.54 6.32
CA PRO A 50 -8.10 -8.17 7.63
C PRO A 50 -7.78 -6.67 7.71
N HIS A 51 -8.17 -6.03 8.81
CA HIS A 51 -7.99 -4.58 9.01
C HIS A 51 -6.52 -4.13 9.12
N ASP A 52 -5.59 -5.06 9.30
CA ASP A 52 -4.15 -4.81 9.41
C ASP A 52 -3.39 -5.04 8.10
N VAL A 53 -4.09 -5.42 7.01
CA VAL A 53 -3.54 -5.61 5.67
C VAL A 53 -3.61 -4.32 4.88
N VAL A 54 -2.53 -3.98 4.18
CA VAL A 54 -2.52 -2.87 3.23
C VAL A 54 -3.22 -3.26 1.94
N THR A 55 -4.33 -2.59 1.65
CA THR A 55 -5.08 -2.73 0.40
C THR A 55 -4.92 -1.51 -0.50
N MET A 56 -5.46 -1.59 -1.72
CA MET A 56 -5.52 -0.44 -2.61
C MET A 56 -6.38 0.68 -2.01
N ASN A 57 -5.98 1.92 -2.25
CA ASN A 57 -6.56 3.15 -1.71
C ASN A 57 -6.42 3.32 -0.18
N SER A 58 -5.68 2.44 0.49
CA SER A 58 -5.35 2.61 1.90
C SER A 58 -4.27 3.66 2.14
N ARG A 59 -4.38 4.38 3.26
CA ARG A 59 -3.38 5.36 3.70
C ARG A 59 -2.32 4.69 4.57
N VAL A 60 -1.10 4.62 4.06
CA VAL A 60 0.03 3.93 4.67
C VAL A 60 1.06 4.91 5.24
N LYS A 61 1.62 4.56 6.39
CA LYS A 61 2.75 5.26 7.00
C LYS A 61 3.97 4.35 6.97
N PHE A 62 5.04 4.79 6.33
CA PHE A 62 6.25 4.00 6.19
C PHE A 62 7.49 4.86 6.46
N ARG A 63 8.57 4.22 6.88
CA ARG A 63 9.88 4.85 7.05
C ARG A 63 10.76 4.48 5.86
N ASN A 64 11.28 5.47 5.16
CA ASN A 64 12.34 5.24 4.19
C ASN A 64 13.64 4.96 4.97
N LEU A 65 14.25 3.81 4.71
CA LEU A 65 15.46 3.38 5.42
C LEU A 65 16.71 4.13 4.94
N SER A 66 16.65 4.79 3.77
CA SER A 66 17.79 5.50 3.18
C SER A 66 18.05 6.85 3.85
N ASP A 67 16.98 7.58 4.17
CA ASP A 67 17.02 8.92 4.77
C ASP A 67 16.45 8.96 6.21
N GLY A 68 15.80 7.88 6.66
CA GLY A 68 15.15 7.78 7.97
C GLY A 68 13.80 8.49 8.07
N GLU A 69 13.34 9.12 6.99
CA GLU A 69 12.10 9.91 7.00
C GLU A 69 10.86 9.04 7.07
N VAL A 70 9.88 9.51 7.84
CA VAL A 70 8.57 8.87 7.95
C VAL A 70 7.59 9.61 7.05
N ARG A 71 7.04 8.90 6.07
CA ARG A 71 6.09 9.44 5.08
C ARG A 71 4.73 8.79 5.26
N VAL A 72 3.69 9.57 4.97
CA VAL A 72 2.31 9.08 4.87
C VAL A 72 1.86 9.28 3.43
N ARG A 73 1.42 8.20 2.79
CA ARG A 73 0.94 8.22 1.39
C ARG A 73 -0.28 7.33 1.25
N THR A 74 -1.12 7.60 0.26
CA THR A 74 -2.20 6.69 -0.14
C THR A 74 -1.71 5.78 -1.26
N LEU A 75 -1.84 4.46 -1.11
CA LEU A 75 -1.52 3.50 -2.16
C LEU A 75 -2.59 3.56 -3.25
N VAL A 76 -2.22 3.87 -4.50
CA VAL A 76 -3.19 4.09 -5.59
C VAL A 76 -2.78 3.37 -6.87
N TYR A 77 -3.75 3.17 -7.76
CA TYR A 77 -3.50 2.74 -9.13
C TYR A 77 -2.81 3.85 -9.94
N PRO A 78 -1.98 3.53 -10.95
CA PRO A 78 -1.30 4.54 -11.77
C PRO A 78 -2.25 5.57 -12.38
N ALA A 79 -3.42 5.12 -12.87
CA ALA A 79 -4.43 6.00 -13.46
C ALA A 79 -5.06 7.02 -12.48
N LYS A 80 -4.94 6.79 -11.16
CA LYS A 80 -5.44 7.69 -10.11
C LYS A 80 -4.34 8.54 -9.47
N MET A 81 -3.10 8.45 -9.97
CA MET A 81 -1.98 9.19 -9.41
C MET A 81 -2.03 10.64 -9.90
N THR A 82 -2.17 11.57 -8.96
CA THR A 82 -2.24 13.02 -9.18
C THR A 82 -1.15 13.77 -8.45
N ASP A 83 -0.63 13.23 -7.35
CA ASP A 83 0.40 13.88 -6.53
C ASP A 83 1.29 12.86 -5.81
N SER A 84 2.56 12.78 -6.20
CA SER A 84 3.56 11.89 -5.59
C SER A 84 3.95 12.27 -4.15
N ASN A 85 3.62 13.49 -3.71
CA ASN A 85 3.82 13.93 -2.32
C ASN A 85 2.72 13.45 -1.37
N THR A 86 1.61 12.92 -1.88
CA THR A 86 0.51 12.42 -1.03
C THR A 86 0.06 11.01 -1.43
N GLN A 87 0.43 10.56 -2.62
CA GLN A 87 0.08 9.24 -3.16
C GLN A 87 1.33 8.44 -3.53
N LEU A 88 1.15 7.13 -3.58
CA LEU A 88 2.16 6.15 -3.96
C LEU A 88 1.52 5.16 -4.93
N SER A 89 2.07 5.04 -6.13
CA SER A 89 1.56 4.07 -7.12
C SER A 89 1.90 2.64 -6.69
N VAL A 90 0.99 1.70 -6.90
CA VAL A 90 1.26 0.25 -6.75
C VAL A 90 2.38 -0.23 -7.68
N MET A 91 2.58 0.43 -8.83
CA MET A 91 3.69 0.15 -9.76
C MET A 91 5.04 0.76 -9.34
N ALA A 92 5.10 1.50 -8.24
CA ALA A 92 6.37 1.94 -7.67
C ALA A 92 6.99 0.80 -6.83
N PRO A 93 8.33 0.69 -6.75
CA PRO A 93 9.00 -0.34 -5.95
C PRO A 93 8.51 -0.43 -4.50
N VAL A 94 8.31 0.73 -3.86
CA VAL A 94 7.77 0.80 -2.49
C VAL A 94 6.29 0.43 -2.46
N GLY A 95 5.50 0.81 -3.47
CA GLY A 95 4.07 0.52 -3.52
C GLY A 95 3.79 -0.98 -3.61
N ALA A 96 4.46 -1.66 -4.55
CA ALA A 96 4.34 -3.11 -4.71
C ALA A 96 4.77 -3.87 -3.45
N ALA A 97 5.84 -3.40 -2.78
CA ALA A 97 6.33 -4.01 -1.55
C ALA A 97 5.36 -3.85 -0.36
N LEU A 98 4.48 -2.84 -0.39
CA LEU A 98 3.51 -2.58 0.66
C LEU A 98 2.20 -3.34 0.47
N LEU A 99 1.79 -3.60 -0.78
CA LEU A 99 0.53 -4.28 -1.07
C LEU A 99 0.43 -5.64 -0.38
N GLY A 100 -0.71 -5.88 0.27
CA GLY A 100 -1.07 -7.14 0.90
C GLY A 100 -0.17 -7.56 2.06
N ARG A 101 0.65 -6.63 2.59
CA ARG A 101 1.47 -6.86 3.79
C ARG A 101 0.70 -6.51 5.05
N ASN A 102 0.81 -7.35 6.07
CA ASN A 102 0.33 -7.03 7.40
C ASN A 102 1.28 -6.03 8.05
N PHE A 103 0.73 -4.89 8.46
CA PHE A 103 1.37 -4.05 9.46
C PHE A 103 0.78 -4.39 10.82
N ALA A 104 1.14 -5.55 11.34
CA ALA A 104 0.99 -5.78 12.77
C ALA A 104 1.81 -4.69 13.47
N ARG A 105 1.11 -3.71 14.05
CA ARG A 105 1.63 -2.69 14.98
C ARG A 105 2.16 -1.38 14.36
N TRP A 106 1.24 -0.58 13.81
CA TRP A 106 1.36 0.88 13.93
C TRP A 106 0.11 1.46 14.60
N ARG A 107 0.20 1.73 15.92
CA ARG A 107 -0.82 2.53 16.64
C ARG A 107 -0.69 3.98 16.17
N PHE A 108 -1.63 4.46 15.37
CA PHE A 108 -1.86 5.89 15.25
C PHE A 108 -2.38 6.38 16.61
N HIS A 109 -1.52 6.97 17.45
CA HIS A 109 -2.04 8.00 18.33
C HIS A 109 -2.32 9.19 17.42
N SER A 110 -3.60 9.48 17.19
CA SER A 110 -3.98 10.79 16.67
C SER A 110 -3.47 11.83 17.67
N LEU A 111 -2.35 12.48 17.37
CA LEU A 111 -2.07 13.77 17.98
C LEU A 111 -2.99 14.77 17.27
N GLY A 112 -4.24 14.77 17.72
CA GLY A 112 -5.18 15.85 17.46
C GLY A 112 -4.65 17.13 18.11
N THR A 113 -3.96 17.93 17.30
CA THR A 113 -4.10 19.38 17.21
C THR A 113 -4.57 20.13 18.46
N SER A 114 -3.67 20.91 19.05
CA SER A 114 -3.90 22.29 19.50
C SER A 114 -5.27 22.58 20.17
N GLY A 115 -5.40 22.20 21.44
CA GLY A 115 -6.38 22.78 22.37
C GLY A 115 -5.67 23.70 23.34
N ARG A 116 -6.04 24.98 23.35
CA ARG A 116 -5.48 26.07 24.17
C ARG A 116 -5.22 25.64 25.62
N ARG A 117 -3.98 25.85 26.09
CA ARG A 117 -3.68 25.93 27.52
C ARG A 117 -4.39 27.15 28.08
N CYS A 118 -5.48 26.95 28.80
CA CYS A 118 -5.86 27.89 29.84
C CYS A 118 -4.82 27.74 30.96
N ASN A 119 -4.12 28.82 31.29
CA ASN A 119 -3.30 28.90 32.49
C ASN A 119 -4.04 29.82 33.47
N PRO A 120 -4.38 29.39 34.69
CA PRO A 120 -4.82 30.30 35.75
C PRO A 120 -3.59 31.03 36.30
N PRO A 121 -3.72 32.23 36.90
CA PRO A 121 -4.50 32.44 38.12
C PRO A 121 -5.89 33.06 37.93
#